data_AF-A0A3D2TH50-F1
#
_entry.id   AF-A0A3D2TH50-F1
#
_cell.length_a   1.000
_cell.length_b   1.000
_cell.length_c   1.000
_cell.angle_alpha   90.00
_cell.angle_beta   90.00
_cell.angle_gamma   90.00
#
_symmetry.space_group_name_H-M   'P 1'
#
loop_
_entity.id
_entity.type
_entity.pdbx_description
1 polymer ?
#
loop_
_entity_poly.entity_id
_entity_poly.type
_entity_poly.pdbx_seq_one_letter_code
_entity_poly.pdbx_strand_id
1 'polypeptide(L)'
;MTLPVGESRPYFFTGSVRIRFGNGLSRQSFLLSPQSAYCFEQSLADNSLQLEKIGFGPQDYRQLDLHKSGPQEAVEAAVIPVKLLVDDDEPTRRSIWEPRIRQRLEEASQVLELHSGVRFQVVAIETWESDDKVHDFSLSLREFERKVSPQPGQLAIGFSSQYQMVRGRVHMGGTRGVLHPYVLLKERAPRIMETERTELLVHELGHFLGASHSPETLSVMRPLLSKGNQRRLGSRIQFDPANTLLMAMVGDEIRRTGIRSAFDVSRPTRRRMSDIYHVLATAMPQDPAAKLYLKMIGRVNTPPLVEETRLVLRQLVRAASSQSEMSATKTRPAAELTGEELTELYVRKAASYALLVDPARRQQAFLLSLGMFFDDTNTLRSFPLTTQLVRRVEFESERRIRMHVLGQPTMGGRQDLAKHFFVSAHALAAMGSAAARGVGLAKEILDAQQGSGFSFADMAANRAGIVFAEQLLAGNISLDEIVRNFRVADYMPPITDLKEGLGQQELLELLKGKDENQLLAGLKHIERLIQELPVYTSPSAKSAP
;
A
#
# COMPACT_ATOMS: atom_id res chain seq x y z
N MET A 1 -1.54 11.31 37.26
CA MET A 1 -0.76 11.66 36.06
C MET A 1 -0.55 13.16 36.07
N THR A 2 0.66 13.61 35.74
CA THR A 2 1.01 15.03 35.63
C THR A 2 1.40 15.27 34.18
N LEU A 3 0.80 16.28 33.53
CA LEU A 3 1.12 16.69 32.16
C LEU A 3 1.87 18.03 32.23
N PRO A 4 3.16 18.07 31.85
CA PRO A 4 3.91 19.32 31.80
C PRO A 4 3.31 20.33 30.81
N VAL A 5 3.52 21.62 31.07
CA VAL A 5 3.07 22.71 30.19
C VAL A 5 3.68 22.52 28.79
N GLY A 6 2.83 22.53 27.76
CA GLY A 6 3.23 22.39 26.37
C GLY A 6 3.43 20.94 25.89
N GLU A 7 3.29 19.94 26.76
CA GLU A 7 3.35 18.53 26.37
C GLU A 7 1.99 18.04 25.83
N SER A 8 2.01 17.31 24.71
CA SER A 8 0.83 16.66 24.14
C SER A 8 0.94 15.15 24.31
N ARG A 9 -0.06 14.51 24.92
CA ARG A 9 -0.02 13.07 25.20
C ARG A 9 -1.30 12.37 24.74
N PRO A 10 -1.22 11.39 23.83
CA PRO A 10 -2.36 10.60 23.43
C PRO A 10 -2.72 9.58 24.52
N TYR A 11 -4.01 9.24 24.56
CA TYR A 11 -4.54 8.15 25.36
C TYR A 11 -5.34 7.23 24.44
N PHE A 12 -5.03 5.94 24.47
CA PHE A 12 -5.65 4.94 23.60
C PHE A 12 -6.73 4.18 24.37
N PHE A 13 -7.96 4.22 23.86
CA PHE A 13 -9.13 3.61 24.50
C PHE A 13 -10.21 3.23 23.47
N THR A 14 -11.07 2.29 23.82
CA THR A 14 -12.19 1.82 22.99
C THR A 14 -13.50 2.51 23.40
N GLY A 15 -13.69 3.78 23.06
CA GLY A 15 -14.95 4.50 23.30
C GLY A 15 -14.75 5.91 23.87
N SER A 16 -15.70 6.41 24.66
CA SER A 16 -15.55 7.68 25.39
C SER A 16 -14.99 7.42 26.79
N VAL A 17 -14.12 8.29 27.29
CA VAL A 17 -13.48 8.13 28.60
C VAL A 17 -13.84 9.28 29.53
N ARG A 18 -14.32 8.95 30.73
CA ARG A 18 -14.54 9.95 31.78
C ARG A 18 -13.26 10.16 32.57
N ILE A 19 -12.77 11.38 32.58
CA ILE A 19 -11.61 11.78 33.40
C ILE A 19 -12.05 12.66 34.56
N ARG A 20 -11.22 12.72 35.60
CA ARG A 20 -11.36 13.65 36.72
C ARG A 20 -10.08 14.46 36.88
N PHE A 21 -10.18 15.78 36.98
CA PHE A 21 -9.04 16.68 37.08
C PHE A 21 -9.38 17.89 37.98
N GLY A 22 -8.35 18.61 38.44
CA GLY A 22 -8.49 19.82 39.25
C GLY A 22 -7.26 20.11 40.11
N ASN A 23 -7.23 21.30 40.72
CA ASN A 23 -6.13 21.75 41.58
C ASN A 23 -6.53 21.56 43.06
N GLY A 24 -5.83 20.68 43.78
CA GLY A 24 -6.11 20.42 45.21
C GLY A 24 -7.39 19.61 45.47
N LEU A 25 -8.30 20.16 46.28
CA LEU A 25 -9.55 19.49 46.69
C LEU A 25 -10.70 19.66 45.67
N SER A 26 -10.64 20.65 44.79
CA SER A 26 -11.64 20.82 43.73
C SER A 26 -11.35 19.81 42.61
N ARG A 27 -12.34 18.97 42.28
CA ARG A 27 -12.23 17.99 41.19
C ARG A 27 -13.46 18.08 40.30
N GLN A 28 -13.22 18.31 39.02
CA GLN A 28 -14.23 18.29 37.98
C GLN A 28 -14.17 16.96 37.22
N SER A 29 -15.29 16.55 36.61
CA SER A 29 -15.35 15.35 35.77
C SER A 29 -15.74 15.75 34.37
N PHE A 30 -15.05 15.20 33.37
CA PHE A 30 -15.29 15.53 31.97
C PHE A 30 -15.26 14.25 31.12
N LEU A 31 -16.10 14.20 30.08
CA LEU A 31 -16.17 13.07 29.16
C LEU A 31 -15.37 13.40 27.89
N LEU A 32 -14.27 12.68 27.68
CA LEU A 32 -13.47 12.76 26.47
C LEU A 32 -14.13 11.96 25.35
N SER A 33 -14.30 12.59 24.20
CA SER A 33 -14.68 11.96 22.95
C SER A 33 -13.45 11.31 22.29
N PRO A 34 -13.61 10.19 21.57
CA PRO A 34 -12.53 9.61 20.79
C PRO A 34 -12.06 10.57 19.67
N GLN A 35 -10.85 10.33 19.14
CA GLN A 35 -10.27 11.07 18.01
C GLN A 35 -10.34 12.61 18.14
N SER A 36 -10.25 13.09 19.37
CA SER A 36 -10.37 14.49 19.76
C SER A 36 -9.14 14.91 20.58
N ALA A 37 -8.76 16.18 20.48
CA ALA A 37 -7.71 16.76 21.30
C ALA A 37 -8.31 17.77 22.29
N TYR A 38 -7.70 17.86 23.47
CA TYR A 38 -8.14 18.75 24.53
C TYR A 38 -6.92 19.45 25.15
N CYS A 39 -7.08 20.70 25.58
CA CYS A 39 -6.06 21.47 26.29
C CYS A 39 -6.54 21.82 27.70
N PHE A 40 -5.64 21.73 28.67
CA PHE A 40 -5.88 22.28 29.99
C PHE A 40 -5.51 23.75 29.98
N GLU A 41 -6.44 24.59 30.41
CA GLU A 41 -6.23 26.02 30.60
C GLU A 41 -6.34 26.36 32.09
N GLN A 42 -5.41 27.19 32.56
CA GLN A 42 -5.44 27.67 33.94
C GLN A 42 -6.02 29.08 33.94
N SER A 43 -7.19 29.24 34.55
CA SER A 43 -7.83 30.54 34.70
C SER A 43 -6.97 31.46 35.57
N LEU A 44 -6.63 32.63 35.04
CA LEU A 44 -5.84 33.64 35.76
C LEU A 44 -6.60 34.28 36.93
N ALA A 45 -7.95 34.24 36.90
CA ALA A 45 -8.78 34.92 37.88
C ALA A 45 -8.92 34.13 39.20
N ASP A 46 -9.05 32.80 39.12
CA ASP A 46 -9.34 31.93 40.26
C ASP A 46 -8.41 30.72 40.36
N ASN A 47 -7.39 30.64 39.51
CA ASN A 47 -6.42 29.55 39.44
C ASN A 47 -7.07 28.17 39.19
N SER A 48 -8.31 28.16 38.69
CA SER A 48 -9.03 26.94 38.35
C SER A 48 -8.48 26.33 37.07
N LEU A 49 -8.47 25.00 37.03
CA LEU A 49 -8.09 24.25 35.83
C LEU A 49 -9.37 23.97 35.02
N GLN A 50 -9.38 24.40 33.78
CA GLN A 50 -10.43 24.13 32.81
C GLN A 50 -9.89 23.21 31.72
N LEU A 51 -10.77 22.46 31.08
CA LEU A 51 -10.42 21.58 29.97
C LEU A 51 -11.27 21.95 28.77
N GLU A 52 -10.60 22.40 27.72
CA GLU A 52 -11.25 22.81 26.48
C GLU A 52 -10.93 21.84 25.35
N LYS A 53 -11.89 21.65 24.44
CA LYS A 53 -11.69 20.84 23.24
C LYS A 53 -11.02 21.69 22.17
N ILE A 54 -9.90 21.21 21.62
CA ILE A 54 -9.24 21.87 20.48
C ILE A 54 -10.04 21.55 19.22
N GLY A 55 -10.67 22.57 18.63
CA GLY A 55 -11.51 22.41 17.44
C GLY A 55 -10.67 22.22 16.17
N PHE A 56 -10.67 21.01 15.62
CA PHE A 56 -9.99 20.66 14.37
C PHE A 56 -10.95 20.38 13.20
N GLY A 57 -12.15 20.97 13.21
CA GLY A 57 -13.08 20.96 12.08
C GLY A 57 -14.45 20.33 12.37
N PRO A 58 -15.32 20.19 11.36
CA PRO A 58 -16.74 19.88 11.53
C PRO A 58 -17.03 18.56 12.24
N GLN A 59 -16.19 17.52 12.06
CA GLN A 59 -16.41 16.22 12.70
C GLN A 59 -16.26 16.28 14.23
N ASP A 60 -15.52 17.26 14.78
CA ASP A 60 -15.42 17.45 16.24
C ASP A 60 -16.77 17.73 16.90
N TYR A 61 -17.67 18.37 16.17
CA TYR A 61 -18.98 18.80 16.66
C TYR A 61 -20.07 17.76 16.40
N ARG A 62 -19.84 16.77 15.52
CA ARG A 62 -20.78 15.68 15.22
C ARG A 62 -20.62 14.45 16.12
N GLN A 63 -19.43 14.25 16.71
CA GLN A 63 -19.13 13.08 17.54
C GLN A 63 -19.65 13.15 18.99
N LEU A 64 -20.35 14.23 19.37
CA LEU A 64 -20.82 14.44 20.75
C LEU A 64 -21.89 13.44 21.22
N ASP A 65 -22.56 12.70 20.32
CA ASP A 65 -23.83 12.03 20.66
C ASP A 65 -23.87 10.48 20.64
N LEU A 66 -22.80 9.73 20.29
CA LEU A 66 -23.02 8.34 19.80
C LEU A 66 -22.21 7.17 20.39
N HIS A 67 -21.44 7.27 21.48
CA HIS A 67 -20.61 6.12 21.92
C HIS A 67 -20.69 5.76 23.42
N LYS A 68 -21.01 4.48 23.68
CA LYS A 68 -20.96 3.84 25.01
C LYS A 68 -19.51 3.63 25.46
N SER A 69 -19.27 3.79 26.76
CA SER A 69 -18.00 3.54 27.44
C SER A 69 -17.64 2.04 27.38
N GLY A 70 -16.41 1.72 26.98
CA GLY A 70 -15.81 0.39 27.10
C GLY A 70 -14.66 0.38 28.13
N PRO A 71 -14.29 -0.78 28.69
CA PRO A 71 -13.25 -0.90 29.71
C PRO A 71 -11.85 -0.50 29.19
N GLN A 72 -11.00 -0.13 30.14
CA GLN A 72 -9.64 0.36 29.95
C GLN A 72 -8.67 -0.82 29.79
N GLU A 73 -8.43 -1.28 28.58
CA GLU A 73 -7.30 -2.18 28.30
C GLU A 73 -6.06 -1.37 27.93
N ALA A 74 -4.93 -1.70 28.56
CA ALA A 74 -3.65 -1.14 28.17
C ALA A 74 -3.32 -1.65 26.76
N VAL A 75 -3.38 -0.76 25.77
CA VAL A 75 -3.10 -1.12 24.39
C VAL A 75 -1.59 -1.12 24.17
N GLU A 76 -1.01 -2.28 23.83
CA GLU A 76 0.41 -2.39 23.47
C GLU A 76 0.72 -1.57 22.19
N ALA A 77 1.94 -1.06 22.10
CA ALA A 77 2.38 -0.31 20.93
C ALA A 77 2.44 -1.22 19.69
N ALA A 78 1.96 -0.73 18.54
CA ALA A 78 2.19 -1.42 17.27
C ALA A 78 3.68 -1.41 16.94
N VAL A 79 4.23 -2.52 16.45
CA VAL A 79 5.63 -2.60 16.05
C VAL A 79 5.75 -2.58 14.53
N ILE A 80 6.51 -1.62 14.01
CA ILE A 80 6.89 -1.53 12.60
C ILE A 80 8.33 -2.06 12.45
N PRO A 81 8.53 -3.18 11.76
CA PRO A 81 9.87 -3.69 11.48
C PRO A 81 10.57 -2.82 10.44
N VAL A 82 11.81 -2.45 10.73
CA VAL A 82 12.63 -1.51 9.95
C VAL A 82 13.89 -2.20 9.45
N LYS A 83 14.18 -2.00 8.17
CA LYS A 83 15.47 -2.27 7.57
C LYS A 83 16.28 -0.97 7.53
N LEU A 84 17.43 -0.95 8.18
CA LEU A 84 18.36 0.17 8.11
C LEU A 84 19.34 -0.03 6.96
N LEU A 85 19.58 1.02 6.19
CA LEU A 85 20.60 1.01 5.15
C LEU A 85 21.52 2.21 5.30
N VAL A 86 22.80 2.01 5.02
CA VAL A 86 23.81 3.08 4.94
C VAL A 86 24.49 3.02 3.58
N ASP A 87 24.77 4.16 2.97
CA ASP A 87 25.42 4.17 1.67
C ASP A 87 26.89 3.72 1.75
N ASP A 88 27.40 3.32 0.59
CA ASP A 88 28.80 2.96 0.38
C ASP A 88 29.79 4.13 0.59
N ASP A 89 29.28 5.36 0.62
CA ASP A 89 30.01 6.59 0.90
C ASP A 89 30.29 6.86 2.40
N GLU A 90 29.74 6.06 3.32
CA GLU A 90 30.00 6.20 4.75
C GLU A 90 31.46 5.82 5.08
N PRO A 91 32.28 6.79 5.55
CA PRO A 91 33.73 6.64 5.69
C PRO A 91 34.13 5.77 6.88
N THR A 92 33.24 5.67 7.87
CA THR A 92 33.54 4.96 9.09
C THR A 92 33.28 3.48 8.91
N ARG A 93 34.00 2.65 9.67
CA ARG A 93 33.76 1.21 9.68
C ARG A 93 32.37 0.93 10.25
N ARG A 94 31.75 -0.17 9.80
CA ARG A 94 30.45 -0.64 10.31
C ARG A 94 30.35 -0.73 11.84
N SER A 95 31.44 -1.12 12.50
CA SER A 95 31.53 -1.15 13.96
C SER A 95 31.34 0.21 14.66
N ILE A 96 31.44 1.32 13.93
CA ILE A 96 31.31 2.69 14.42
C ILE A 96 29.93 3.27 14.10
N TRP A 97 29.51 3.20 12.83
CA TRP A 97 28.23 3.81 12.42
C TRP A 97 27.01 2.99 12.83
N GLU A 98 27.09 1.65 12.85
CA GLU A 98 25.93 0.80 13.14
C GLU A 98 25.35 1.05 14.55
N PRO A 99 26.16 1.05 15.64
CA PRO A 99 25.66 1.37 16.97
C PRO A 99 25.02 2.77 17.04
N ARG A 100 25.63 3.76 16.37
CA ARG A 100 25.16 5.16 16.34
C ARG A 100 23.76 5.26 15.72
N ILE A 101 23.55 4.69 14.54
CA ILE A 101 22.24 4.79 13.86
C ILE A 101 21.16 3.94 14.55
N ARG A 102 21.53 2.81 15.16
CA ARG A 102 20.62 2.01 15.98
C ARG A 102 20.14 2.78 17.19
N GLN A 103 21.07 3.41 17.92
CA GLN A 103 20.74 4.26 19.06
C GLN A 103 19.84 5.43 18.64
N ARG A 104 20.15 6.09 17.51
CA ARG A 104 19.33 7.18 16.98
C ARG A 104 17.90 6.75 16.68
N LEU A 105 17.71 5.58 16.04
CA LEU A 105 16.37 5.05 15.77
C LEU A 105 15.64 4.67 17.06
N GLU A 106 16.34 4.10 18.04
CA GLU A 106 15.75 3.78 19.35
C GLU A 106 15.24 5.04 20.06
N GLU A 107 16.06 6.10 20.13
CA GLU A 107 15.69 7.40 20.71
C GLU A 107 14.49 8.03 19.96
N ALA A 108 14.52 8.01 18.62
CA ALA A 108 13.40 8.49 17.82
C ALA A 108 12.13 7.67 18.03
N SER A 109 12.25 6.35 18.11
CA SER A 109 11.15 5.42 18.33
C SER A 109 10.48 5.65 19.68
N GLN A 110 11.23 5.94 20.74
CA GLN A 110 10.66 6.26 22.06
C GLN A 110 9.79 7.53 22.01
N VAL A 111 10.25 8.57 21.30
CA VAL A 111 9.45 9.78 21.10
C VAL A 111 8.17 9.47 20.32
N LEU A 112 8.27 8.71 19.23
CA LEU A 112 7.12 8.38 18.39
C LEU A 112 6.13 7.46 19.10
N GLU A 113 6.60 6.49 19.89
CA GLU A 113 5.75 5.60 20.67
C GLU A 113 4.90 6.40 21.66
N LEU A 114 5.51 7.38 22.34
CA LEU A 114 4.79 8.26 23.26
C LEU A 114 3.68 9.08 22.58
N HIS A 115 3.86 9.47 21.30
CA HIS A 115 2.91 10.35 20.59
C HIS A 115 1.95 9.61 19.63
N SER A 116 2.23 8.34 19.29
CA SER A 116 1.45 7.59 18.30
C SER A 116 1.05 6.18 18.75
N GLY A 117 1.70 5.64 19.80
CA GLY A 117 1.58 4.24 20.19
C GLY A 117 2.13 3.29 19.13
N VAL A 118 3.12 3.73 18.37
CA VAL A 118 3.86 2.94 17.37
C VAL A 118 5.35 2.94 17.72
N ARG A 119 5.96 1.77 17.72
CA ARG A 119 7.40 1.53 17.91
C ARG A 119 8.03 1.06 16.61
N PHE A 120 9.26 1.47 16.35
CA PHE A 120 10.07 1.04 15.23
C PHE A 120 11.15 0.07 15.71
N GLN A 121 11.24 -1.11 15.10
CA GLN A 121 12.18 -2.15 15.51
C GLN A 121 13.10 -2.53 14.35
N VAL A 122 14.41 -2.50 14.55
CA VAL A 122 15.37 -2.93 13.52
C VAL A 122 15.33 -4.45 13.35
N VAL A 123 14.98 -4.91 12.15
CA VAL A 123 14.99 -6.35 11.78
C VAL A 123 16.13 -6.71 10.84
N ALA A 124 16.66 -5.75 10.09
CA ALA A 124 17.78 -5.94 9.18
C ALA A 124 18.62 -4.66 9.06
N ILE A 125 19.89 -4.83 8.71
CA ILE A 125 20.81 -3.74 8.46
C ILE A 125 21.78 -4.10 7.33
N GLU A 126 21.86 -3.25 6.32
CA GLU A 126 22.61 -3.49 5.09
C GLU A 126 23.30 -2.21 4.60
N THR A 127 24.10 -2.33 3.56
CA THR A 127 24.64 -1.20 2.80
C THR A 127 24.00 -1.15 1.42
N TRP A 128 23.92 0.02 0.79
CA TRP A 128 23.48 0.14 -0.60
C TRP A 128 24.47 0.97 -1.42
N GLU A 129 24.57 0.64 -2.71
CA GLU A 129 25.40 1.37 -3.68
C GLU A 129 24.66 2.62 -4.17
N SER A 130 25.17 3.80 -3.82
CA SER A 130 24.59 5.10 -4.19
C SER A 130 25.25 5.68 -5.46
N ASP A 131 24.53 6.50 -6.24
CA ASP A 131 25.12 7.21 -7.39
C ASP A 131 25.55 8.63 -6.98
N ASP A 132 26.85 8.84 -6.88
CA ASP A 132 27.46 10.11 -6.45
C ASP A 132 27.18 11.28 -7.41
N LYS A 133 26.71 11.00 -8.63
CA LYS A 133 26.37 12.02 -9.63
C LYS A 133 24.99 12.64 -9.38
N VAL A 134 24.18 12.05 -8.51
CA VAL A 134 22.82 12.50 -8.24
C VAL A 134 22.81 13.49 -7.07
N HIS A 135 22.75 14.78 -7.37
CA HIS A 135 22.79 15.84 -6.36
C HIS A 135 21.39 16.33 -5.91
N ASP A 136 20.32 15.90 -6.58
CA ASP A 136 18.93 16.22 -6.23
C ASP A 136 18.34 15.17 -5.28
N PHE A 137 17.85 15.60 -4.13
CA PHE A 137 17.32 14.70 -3.10
C PHE A 137 16.13 13.85 -3.59
N SER A 138 15.25 14.41 -4.44
CA SER A 138 14.11 13.65 -4.97
C SER A 138 14.56 12.55 -5.92
N LEU A 139 15.62 12.79 -6.69
CA LEU A 139 16.27 11.79 -7.53
C LEU A 139 16.99 10.72 -6.69
N SER A 140 17.74 11.11 -5.64
CA SER A 140 18.38 10.15 -4.73
C SER A 140 17.35 9.25 -4.02
N LEU A 141 16.19 9.81 -3.61
CA LEU A 141 15.10 9.00 -3.04
C LEU A 141 14.49 8.05 -4.08
N ARG A 142 14.32 8.46 -5.34
CA ARG A 142 13.87 7.55 -6.42
C ARG A 142 14.85 6.42 -6.68
N GLU A 143 16.14 6.74 -6.65
CA GLU A 143 17.20 5.77 -6.83
C GLU A 143 17.20 4.74 -5.68
N PHE A 144 17.19 5.23 -4.44
CA PHE A 144 17.09 4.39 -3.24
C PHE A 144 15.89 3.45 -3.33
N GLU A 145 14.71 3.98 -3.65
CA GLU A 145 13.51 3.17 -3.85
C GLU A 145 13.63 2.11 -4.95
N ARG A 146 14.43 2.38 -6.00
CA ARG A 146 14.64 1.45 -7.12
C ARG A 146 15.62 0.34 -6.75
N LYS A 147 16.68 0.68 -6.02
CA LYS A 147 17.77 -0.25 -5.69
C LYS A 147 17.49 -1.07 -4.43
N VAL A 148 16.64 -0.58 -3.53
CA VAL A 148 16.44 -1.16 -2.20
C VAL A 148 15.08 -1.83 -2.07
N SER A 149 15.10 -3.08 -1.60
CA SER A 149 13.92 -3.76 -1.06
C SER A 149 13.78 -3.46 0.44
N PRO A 150 12.60 -3.04 0.93
CA PRO A 150 12.33 -2.87 2.36
C PRO A 150 12.36 -4.18 3.14
N GLN A 151 12.18 -5.32 2.47
CA GLN A 151 12.17 -6.63 3.11
C GLN A 151 13.53 -6.97 3.75
N PRO A 152 13.56 -7.65 4.92
CA PRO A 152 12.42 -8.24 5.64
C PRO A 152 11.60 -7.24 6.50
N GLY A 153 11.91 -5.94 6.43
CA GLY A 153 11.16 -4.89 7.10
C GLY A 153 9.92 -4.43 6.33
N GLN A 154 9.09 -3.64 7.01
CA GLN A 154 7.98 -2.88 6.41
C GLN A 154 8.43 -1.48 5.95
N LEU A 155 9.51 -0.96 6.53
CA LEU A 155 10.09 0.35 6.23
C LEU A 155 11.59 0.23 6.01
N ALA A 156 12.10 0.76 4.89
CA ALA A 156 13.51 0.99 4.67
C ALA A 156 13.88 2.43 5.07
N ILE A 157 14.89 2.58 5.93
CA ILE A 157 15.48 3.88 6.26
C ILE A 157 16.91 3.91 5.75
N GLY A 158 17.19 4.76 4.76
CA GLY A 158 18.53 4.99 4.21
C GLY A 158 19.20 6.20 4.85
N PHE A 159 20.47 6.07 5.24
CA PHE A 159 21.34 7.17 5.67
C PHE A 159 22.41 7.41 4.61
N SER A 160 22.34 8.57 3.93
CA SER A 160 23.26 8.91 2.85
C SER A 160 24.34 9.92 3.28
N SER A 161 25.58 9.60 2.98
CA SER A 161 26.81 10.32 3.28
C SER A 161 27.28 11.25 2.15
N GLN A 162 26.51 11.41 1.08
CA GLN A 162 26.88 12.24 -0.08
C GLN A 162 27.05 13.74 0.27
N TYR A 163 28.09 14.37 -0.30
CA TYR A 163 28.70 15.62 0.19
C TYR A 163 28.08 16.96 -0.28
N GLN A 164 27.27 17.01 -1.34
CA GLN A 164 26.93 18.31 -1.95
C GLN A 164 25.65 18.96 -1.40
N MET A 165 25.85 20.08 -0.70
CA MET A 165 24.82 21.03 -0.29
C MET A 165 24.59 22.04 -1.42
N VAL A 166 23.52 21.88 -2.20
CA VAL A 166 23.00 23.00 -3.01
C VAL A 166 22.24 23.94 -2.05
N ARG A 167 22.68 25.19 -1.94
CA ARG A 167 22.00 26.24 -1.14
C ARG A 167 20.56 26.44 -1.64
N GLY A 168 19.57 26.17 -0.77
CA GLY A 168 18.13 26.31 -1.06
C GLY A 168 17.27 25.82 0.12
N ARG A 169 15.93 25.73 -0.02
CA ARG A 169 15.04 25.09 0.99
C ARG A 169 15.46 23.62 1.16
N VAL A 170 16.29 23.34 2.16
CA VAL A 170 16.99 22.06 2.32
C VAL A 170 16.01 20.97 2.77
N HIS A 171 15.77 19.97 1.93
CA HIS A 171 15.12 18.71 2.31
C HIS A 171 16.24 17.80 2.85
N MET A 172 16.42 17.77 4.18
CA MET A 172 17.44 16.92 4.84
C MET A 172 16.97 15.47 5.05
N GLY A 173 15.67 15.24 4.83
CA GLY A 173 15.02 13.95 4.82
C GLY A 173 13.79 14.00 3.91
N GLY A 174 13.19 12.84 3.65
CA GLY A 174 11.93 12.80 2.93
C GLY A 174 11.27 11.43 2.89
N THR A 175 9.96 11.46 3.08
CA THR A 175 9.00 10.39 2.76
C THR A 175 8.01 10.88 1.69
N ARG A 176 7.46 9.97 0.88
CA ARG A 176 6.43 10.33 -0.12
C ARG A 176 5.00 10.33 0.41
N GLY A 177 4.81 10.09 1.71
CA GLY A 177 3.52 10.18 2.36
C GLY A 177 3.32 9.16 3.48
N VAL A 178 2.08 9.07 3.95
CA VAL A 178 1.69 8.23 5.10
C VAL A 178 1.95 6.75 4.78
N LEU A 179 2.71 6.08 5.64
CA LEU A 179 3.12 4.68 5.53
C LEU A 179 3.81 4.34 4.20
N HIS A 180 4.46 5.31 3.57
CA HIS A 180 5.31 5.02 2.40
C HIS A 180 6.56 4.26 2.86
N PRO A 181 6.91 3.11 2.28
CA PRO A 181 7.89 2.17 2.86
C PRO A 181 9.35 2.60 2.73
N TYR A 182 9.63 3.87 2.43
CA TYR A 182 10.97 4.39 2.23
C TYR A 182 11.12 5.77 2.89
N VAL A 183 12.17 5.91 3.68
CA VAL A 183 12.67 7.16 4.23
C VAL A 183 14.14 7.28 3.86
N LEU A 184 14.56 8.41 3.32
CA LEU A 184 15.96 8.71 3.06
C LEU A 184 16.38 9.94 3.86
N LEU A 185 17.50 9.84 4.57
CA LEU A 185 18.09 10.90 5.39
C LEU A 185 19.49 11.22 4.92
N LYS A 186 19.88 12.49 4.97
CA LYS A 186 21.28 12.90 4.76
C LYS A 186 22.05 12.87 6.09
N GLU A 187 23.08 12.05 6.17
CA GLU A 187 23.91 11.83 7.35
C GLU A 187 25.01 12.88 7.51
N ARG A 188 25.71 13.19 6.40
CA ARG A 188 26.85 14.14 6.39
C ARG A 188 26.39 15.57 6.12
N ALA A 189 26.02 16.25 7.19
CA ALA A 189 25.90 17.71 7.20
C ALA A 189 26.86 18.29 8.27
N PRO A 190 27.78 19.21 7.88
CA PRO A 190 28.72 19.79 8.83
C PRO A 190 27.97 20.61 9.90
N ARG A 191 28.44 20.56 11.15
CA ARG A 191 27.94 21.35 12.29
C ARG A 191 26.51 21.03 12.78
N ILE A 192 26.01 19.83 12.48
CA ILE A 192 24.75 19.29 13.04
C ILE A 192 25.06 18.36 14.23
N MET A 193 24.39 18.57 15.37
CA MET A 193 24.49 17.74 16.57
C MET A 193 23.68 16.43 16.43
N GLU A 194 24.01 15.42 17.22
CA GLU A 194 23.27 14.15 17.16
C GLU A 194 21.80 14.27 17.60
N THR A 195 21.51 15.18 18.53
CA THR A 195 20.14 15.53 18.91
C THR A 195 19.36 16.16 17.77
N GLU A 196 20.02 16.95 16.92
CA GLU A 196 19.41 17.55 15.71
C GLU A 196 19.18 16.48 14.62
N ARG A 197 20.07 15.48 14.48
CA ARG A 197 19.85 14.33 13.59
C ARG A 197 18.69 13.47 14.06
N THR A 198 18.58 13.27 15.37
CA THR A 198 17.45 12.55 15.98
C THR A 198 16.15 13.31 15.77
N GLU A 199 16.14 14.63 15.94
CA GLU A 199 14.97 15.48 15.64
C GLU A 199 14.54 15.37 14.18
N LEU A 200 15.48 15.37 13.24
CA LEU A 200 15.20 15.15 11.82
C LEU A 200 14.61 13.76 11.55
N LEU A 201 15.17 12.70 12.14
CA LEU A 201 14.60 11.35 12.01
C LEU A 201 13.17 11.29 12.57
N VAL A 202 12.92 11.91 13.73
CA VAL A 202 11.57 12.00 14.32
C VAL A 202 10.63 12.80 13.41
N HIS A 203 11.10 13.87 12.76
CA HIS A 203 10.33 14.64 11.79
C HIS A 203 9.88 13.79 10.59
N GLU A 204 10.81 13.06 9.97
CA GLU A 204 10.51 12.21 8.81
C GLU A 204 9.61 11.02 9.17
N LEU A 205 9.87 10.37 10.31
CA LEU A 205 9.01 9.31 10.82
C LEU A 205 7.64 9.83 11.26
N GLY A 206 7.56 11.09 11.71
CA GLY A 206 6.31 11.80 11.94
C GLY A 206 5.50 11.92 10.64
N HIS A 207 6.12 12.36 9.55
CA HIS A 207 5.49 12.38 8.23
C HIS A 207 5.06 10.97 7.78
N PHE A 208 5.88 9.95 8.02
CA PHE A 208 5.52 8.56 7.74
C PHE A 208 4.25 8.14 8.51
N LEU A 209 4.06 8.61 9.75
CA LEU A 209 2.83 8.38 10.52
C LEU A 209 1.71 9.40 10.25
N GLY A 210 1.88 10.28 9.26
CA GLY A 210 0.84 11.23 8.82
C GLY A 210 0.88 12.60 9.48
N ALA A 211 1.90 12.93 10.25
CA ALA A 211 2.11 14.31 10.67
C ALA A 211 2.37 15.23 9.44
N SER A 212 1.95 16.49 9.55
CA SER A 212 2.16 17.55 8.56
C SER A 212 2.90 18.71 9.20
N HIS A 213 3.46 19.61 8.39
CA HIS A 213 4.07 20.82 8.92
C HIS A 213 3.12 21.61 9.83
N SER A 214 3.70 22.20 10.86
CA SER A 214 3.01 22.90 11.93
C SER A 214 3.58 24.31 12.14
N PRO A 215 2.73 25.31 12.44
CA PRO A 215 3.19 26.65 12.80
C PRO A 215 3.77 26.71 14.23
N GLU A 216 3.55 25.68 15.04
CA GLU A 216 3.99 25.62 16.43
C GLU A 216 5.52 25.56 16.54
N THR A 217 6.12 26.58 17.17
CA THR A 217 7.57 26.76 17.19
C THR A 217 8.34 25.68 17.95
N LEU A 218 7.68 25.03 18.91
CA LEU A 218 8.22 23.93 19.71
C LEU A 218 7.95 22.55 19.10
N SER A 219 7.11 22.47 18.06
CA SER A 219 6.84 21.21 17.37
C SER A 219 8.08 20.77 16.57
N VAL A 220 8.33 19.47 16.58
CA VAL A 220 9.26 18.83 15.64
C VAL A 220 8.78 18.99 14.20
N MET A 221 7.49 19.19 13.96
CA MET A 221 6.92 19.36 12.62
C MET A 221 7.01 20.78 12.06
N ARG A 222 7.82 21.66 12.64
CA ARG A 222 8.10 22.96 12.03
C ARG A 222 8.85 22.79 10.69
N PRO A 223 8.57 23.59 9.64
CA PRO A 223 9.21 23.40 8.33
C PRO A 223 10.74 23.60 8.31
N LEU A 224 11.29 24.33 9.28
CA LEU A 224 12.72 24.63 9.36
C LEU A 224 13.27 24.18 10.72
N LEU A 225 13.99 23.04 10.72
CA LEU A 225 14.61 22.49 11.92
C LEU A 225 15.91 23.22 12.32
N SER A 226 16.53 23.96 11.41
CA SER A 226 17.87 24.58 11.55
C SER A 226 18.00 25.68 12.60
N LYS A 227 16.96 26.01 13.37
CA LYS A 227 16.98 27.04 14.42
C LYS A 227 17.56 26.57 15.76
N GLY A 228 18.03 25.33 15.85
CA GLY A 228 18.79 24.85 17.01
C GLY A 228 17.96 24.75 18.30
N ASN A 229 16.66 24.44 18.21
CA ASN A 229 15.83 24.20 19.40
C ASN A 229 16.47 23.14 20.30
N GLN A 230 17.03 22.08 19.70
CA GLN A 230 17.71 20.99 20.42
C GLN A 230 19.10 21.35 20.97
N ARG A 231 19.56 22.59 20.78
CA ARG A 231 20.81 23.09 21.37
C ARG A 231 20.59 23.72 22.75
N ARG A 232 19.35 24.04 23.12
CA ARG A 232 19.04 24.61 24.44
C ARG A 232 19.03 23.50 25.50
N LEU A 233 19.58 23.81 26.68
CA LEU A 233 19.58 22.88 27.80
C LEU A 233 18.14 22.53 28.20
N GLY A 234 17.83 21.24 28.30
CA GLY A 234 16.49 20.76 28.69
C GLY A 234 15.44 20.73 27.56
N SER A 235 15.82 21.06 26.32
CA SER A 235 14.94 20.89 25.16
C SER A 235 14.52 19.43 24.96
N ARG A 236 13.28 19.25 24.53
CA ARG A 236 12.69 17.94 24.21
C ARG A 236 12.21 17.93 22.77
N ILE A 237 12.28 16.77 22.12
CA ILE A 237 11.62 16.54 20.84
C ILE A 237 10.16 16.19 21.13
N GLN A 238 9.23 16.97 20.61
CA GLN A 238 7.80 16.79 20.86
C GLN A 238 6.96 17.23 19.65
N PHE A 239 5.72 16.75 19.60
CA PHE A 239 4.76 17.12 18.57
C PHE A 239 3.70 18.07 19.14
N ASP A 240 3.14 18.92 18.27
CA ASP A 240 1.95 19.69 18.60
C ASP A 240 0.69 18.80 18.72
N PRO A 241 -0.40 19.31 19.32
CA PRO A 241 -1.62 18.52 19.51
C PRO A 241 -2.24 18.00 18.20
N ALA A 242 -2.18 18.78 17.11
CA ALA A 242 -2.79 18.39 15.83
C ALA A 242 -2.05 17.20 15.21
N ASN A 243 -0.72 17.27 15.19
CA ASN A 243 0.12 16.18 14.69
C ASN A 243 0.12 14.95 15.61
N THR A 244 0.08 15.16 16.93
CA THR A 244 -0.09 14.07 17.90
C THR A 244 -1.39 13.32 17.62
N LEU A 245 -2.50 14.03 17.38
CA LEU A 245 -3.78 13.42 17.03
C LEU A 245 -3.74 12.67 15.69
N LEU A 246 -3.15 13.27 14.64
CA LEU A 246 -2.98 12.62 13.33
C LEU A 246 -2.22 11.29 13.44
N MET A 247 -1.06 11.30 14.10
CA MET A 247 -0.24 10.10 14.26
C MET A 247 -0.90 9.06 15.16
N ALA A 248 -1.56 9.48 16.24
CA ALA A 248 -2.30 8.57 17.12
C ALA A 248 -3.43 7.84 16.39
N MET A 249 -4.14 8.52 15.47
CA MET A 249 -5.17 7.88 14.63
C MET A 249 -4.58 6.86 13.66
N VAL A 250 -3.46 7.19 13.00
CA VAL A 250 -2.76 6.24 12.13
C VAL A 250 -2.22 5.05 12.93
N GLY A 251 -1.65 5.30 14.11
CA GLY A 251 -1.22 4.26 15.04
C GLY A 251 -2.34 3.34 15.48
N ASP A 252 -3.55 3.87 15.70
CA ASP A 252 -4.72 3.07 16.06
C ASP A 252 -5.18 2.14 14.93
N GLU A 253 -5.16 2.62 13.68
CA GLU A 253 -5.42 1.79 12.50
C GLU A 253 -4.36 0.68 12.35
N ILE A 254 -3.07 0.99 12.57
CA ILE A 254 -2.01 -0.03 12.51
C ILE A 254 -2.24 -1.12 13.57
N ARG A 255 -2.53 -0.73 14.81
CA ARG A 255 -2.77 -1.68 15.91
C ARG A 255 -4.00 -2.55 15.69
N ARG A 256 -5.10 -1.96 15.23
CA ARG A 256 -6.39 -2.67 15.10
C ARG A 256 -6.49 -3.53 13.84
N THR A 257 -5.97 -3.05 12.72
CA THR A 257 -6.21 -3.67 11.41
C THR A 257 -4.93 -4.02 10.64
N GLY A 258 -3.76 -3.66 11.17
CA GLY A 258 -2.48 -3.98 10.53
C GLY A 258 -2.30 -3.28 9.19
N ILE A 259 -2.76 -2.02 9.08
CA ILE A 259 -2.56 -1.22 7.87
C ILE A 259 -1.07 -1.05 7.56
N ARG A 260 -0.71 -1.05 6.27
CA ARG A 260 0.67 -0.82 5.82
C ARG A 260 0.77 0.28 4.77
N SER A 261 -0.31 1.02 4.56
CA SER A 261 -0.44 2.01 3.49
C SER A 261 -1.47 3.07 3.85
N ALA A 262 -1.26 4.33 3.43
CA ALA A 262 -2.25 5.41 3.56
C ALA A 262 -3.65 5.04 3.03
N PHE A 263 -3.73 4.15 2.04
CA PHE A 263 -5.00 3.77 1.42
C PHE A 263 -5.76 2.70 2.21
N ASP A 264 -5.11 2.01 3.15
CA ASP A 264 -5.78 1.07 4.06
C ASP A 264 -6.50 1.81 5.21
N VAL A 265 -6.19 3.10 5.43
CA VAL A 265 -6.82 3.89 6.50
C VAL A 265 -8.33 3.91 6.30
N SER A 266 -9.10 3.61 7.35
CA SER A 266 -10.55 3.51 7.26
C SER A 266 -11.18 4.83 6.78
N ARG A 267 -12.33 4.74 6.12
CA ARG A 267 -13.05 5.91 5.61
C ARG A 267 -13.40 6.94 6.70
N PRO A 268 -13.84 6.53 7.92
CA PRO A 268 -14.05 7.47 9.03
C PRO A 268 -12.77 8.19 9.45
N THR A 269 -11.67 7.46 9.65
CA THR A 269 -10.38 8.05 10.04
C THR A 269 -9.84 8.98 8.97
N ARG A 270 -9.91 8.60 7.69
CA ARG A 270 -9.52 9.48 6.56
C ARG A 270 -10.28 10.80 6.57
N ARG A 271 -11.60 10.78 6.76
CA ARG A 271 -12.42 12.00 6.86
C ARG A 271 -11.97 12.88 8.02
N ARG A 272 -11.71 12.27 9.18
CA ARG A 272 -11.24 13.00 10.35
C ARG A 272 -9.86 13.63 10.13
N MET A 273 -8.92 12.88 9.54
CA MET A 273 -7.62 13.41 9.15
C MET A 273 -7.75 14.57 8.17
N SER A 274 -8.65 14.49 7.18
CA SER A 274 -8.91 15.59 6.23
C SER A 274 -9.33 16.89 6.92
N ASP A 275 -10.19 16.84 7.93
CA ASP A 275 -10.57 18.03 8.71
C ASP A 275 -9.35 18.69 9.36
N ILE A 276 -8.49 17.89 10.01
CA ILE A 276 -7.28 18.40 10.67
C ILE A 276 -6.31 19.00 9.64
N TYR A 277 -6.09 18.34 8.50
CA TYR A 277 -5.25 18.90 7.43
C TYR A 277 -5.83 20.18 6.84
N HIS A 278 -7.15 20.34 6.77
CA HIS A 278 -7.76 21.61 6.36
C HIS A 278 -7.45 22.73 7.34
N VAL A 279 -7.45 22.46 8.65
CA VAL A 279 -7.05 23.44 9.67
C VAL A 279 -5.56 23.79 9.52
N LEU A 280 -4.68 22.80 9.41
CA LEU A 280 -3.23 23.04 9.21
C LEU A 280 -2.93 23.78 7.91
N ALA A 281 -3.62 23.46 6.81
CA ALA A 281 -3.47 24.14 5.53
C ALA A 281 -3.95 25.60 5.59
N THR A 282 -4.96 25.89 6.42
CA THR A 282 -5.43 27.26 6.67
C THR A 282 -4.43 28.03 7.52
N ALA A 283 -3.86 27.39 8.54
CA ALA A 283 -2.86 28.00 9.42
C ALA A 283 -1.52 28.26 8.70
N MET A 284 -1.17 27.46 7.70
CA MET A 284 0.07 27.57 6.92
C MET A 284 -0.22 27.62 5.40
N PRO A 285 -0.82 28.71 4.88
CA PRO A 285 -1.32 28.76 3.50
C PRO A 285 -0.22 28.67 2.44
N GLN A 286 1.00 29.09 2.77
CA GLN A 286 2.18 29.05 1.89
C GLN A 286 2.94 27.72 1.95
N ASP A 287 2.60 26.83 2.90
CA ASP A 287 3.24 25.53 3.03
C ASP A 287 2.45 24.46 2.24
N PRO A 288 3.13 23.63 1.43
CA PRO A 288 2.45 22.63 0.60
C PRO A 288 2.10 21.34 1.35
N ALA A 289 2.66 21.05 2.53
CA ALA A 289 2.61 19.72 3.14
C ALA A 289 1.17 19.26 3.42
N ALA A 290 0.38 20.06 4.13
CA ALA A 290 -1.01 19.72 4.45
C ALA A 290 -1.87 19.57 3.17
N LYS A 291 -1.63 20.41 2.15
CA LYS A 291 -2.33 20.36 0.86
C LYS A 291 -1.97 19.09 0.06
N LEU A 292 -0.73 18.61 0.15
CA LEU A 292 -0.31 17.35 -0.45
C LEU A 292 -1.03 16.17 0.23
N TYR A 293 -1.11 16.15 1.57
CA TYR A 293 -1.89 15.16 2.29
C TYR A 293 -3.37 15.18 1.91
N LEU A 294 -3.98 16.36 1.80
CA LEU A 294 -5.34 16.50 1.28
C LEU A 294 -5.49 15.97 -0.14
N LYS A 295 -4.49 16.05 -1.03
CA LYS A 295 -4.58 15.41 -2.35
C LYS A 295 -4.45 13.89 -2.29
N MET A 296 -3.62 13.37 -1.38
CA MET A 296 -3.40 11.93 -1.21
C MET A 296 -4.61 11.24 -0.55
N ILE A 297 -5.09 11.79 0.56
CA ILE A 297 -6.22 11.29 1.35
C ILE A 297 -7.56 11.73 0.72
N GLY A 298 -7.60 12.95 0.16
CA GLY A 298 -8.74 13.54 -0.54
C GLY A 298 -9.05 12.94 -1.90
N ARG A 299 -8.51 11.75 -2.24
CA ARG A 299 -9.16 10.83 -3.20
C ARG A 299 -10.49 10.27 -2.59
N VAL A 300 -11.29 11.17 -2.03
CA VAL A 300 -12.57 11.00 -1.30
C VAL A 300 -13.68 10.44 -2.19
N ASN A 301 -13.45 10.39 -3.51
CA ASN A 301 -14.27 9.68 -4.49
C ASN A 301 -13.49 8.52 -5.14
N THR A 302 -12.82 7.69 -4.35
CA THR A 302 -12.35 6.39 -4.83
C THR A 302 -13.59 5.50 -4.95
N PRO A 303 -13.96 5.04 -6.18
CA PRO A 303 -15.13 4.20 -6.34
C PRO A 303 -15.01 2.96 -5.43
N PRO A 304 -16.10 2.49 -4.81
CA PRO A 304 -16.07 1.32 -3.93
C PRO A 304 -15.35 0.13 -4.54
N LEU A 305 -15.59 -0.13 -5.83
CA LEU A 305 -14.92 -1.19 -6.60
C LEU A 305 -13.38 -1.08 -6.57
N VAL A 306 -12.84 0.14 -6.62
CA VAL A 306 -11.38 0.38 -6.57
C VAL A 306 -10.83 0.05 -5.18
N GLU A 307 -11.54 0.41 -4.12
CA GLU A 307 -11.14 0.08 -2.75
C GLU A 307 -11.19 -1.43 -2.50
N GLU A 308 -12.24 -2.09 -2.98
CA GLU A 308 -12.43 -3.54 -2.82
C GLU A 308 -11.43 -4.34 -3.65
N THR A 309 -11.19 -3.96 -4.91
CA THR A 309 -10.16 -4.58 -5.75
C THR A 309 -8.77 -4.46 -5.10
N ARG A 310 -8.46 -3.28 -4.56
CA ARG A 310 -7.20 -3.03 -3.83
C ARG A 310 -7.08 -3.93 -2.60
N LEU A 311 -8.15 -4.09 -1.83
CA LEU A 311 -8.16 -4.95 -0.64
C LEU A 311 -7.82 -6.39 -1.03
N VAL A 312 -8.51 -6.95 -2.03
CA VAL A 312 -8.27 -8.32 -2.50
C VAL A 312 -6.84 -8.49 -3.01
N LEU A 313 -6.36 -7.56 -3.87
CA LEU A 313 -5.01 -7.58 -4.42
C LEU A 313 -3.94 -7.56 -3.31
N ARG A 314 -4.09 -6.68 -2.30
CA ARG A 314 -3.13 -6.57 -1.19
C ARG A 314 -3.07 -7.84 -0.35
N GLN A 315 -4.22 -8.44 -0.04
CA GLN A 315 -4.26 -9.69 0.72
C GLN A 315 -3.62 -10.84 -0.07
N LEU A 316 -3.80 -10.86 -1.39
CA LEU A 316 -3.15 -11.82 -2.27
C LEU A 316 -1.63 -11.63 -2.31
N VAL A 317 -1.13 -10.40 -2.42
CA VAL A 317 0.31 -10.09 -2.34
C VAL A 317 0.91 -10.48 -0.98
N ARG A 318 0.18 -10.28 0.13
CA ARG A 318 0.61 -10.73 1.46
C ARG A 318 0.72 -12.26 1.55
N ALA A 319 -0.24 -12.98 0.97
CA ALA A 319 -0.21 -14.44 0.90
C ALA A 319 0.99 -14.94 0.08
N ALA A 320 1.25 -14.31 -1.06
CA ALA A 320 2.41 -14.61 -1.90
C ALA A 320 3.75 -14.31 -1.21
N SER A 321 3.83 -13.19 -0.47
CA SER A 321 5.02 -12.85 0.33
C SER A 321 5.32 -13.93 1.38
N SER A 322 4.28 -14.38 2.09
CA SER A 322 4.41 -15.44 3.11
C SER A 322 4.85 -16.76 2.48
N GLN A 323 4.33 -17.09 1.29
CA GLN A 323 4.72 -18.27 0.52
C GLN A 323 6.20 -18.22 0.11
N SER A 324 6.67 -17.07 -0.37
CA SER A 324 8.07 -16.85 -0.76
C SER A 324 9.02 -16.96 0.44
N GLU A 325 8.66 -16.38 1.59
CA GLU A 325 9.46 -16.46 2.82
C GLU A 325 9.57 -17.90 3.34
N MET A 326 8.47 -18.67 3.32
CA MET A 326 8.45 -20.07 3.75
C MET A 326 9.34 -20.98 2.89
N SER A 327 9.47 -20.69 1.59
CA SER A 327 10.39 -21.41 0.70
C SER A 327 11.85 -21.11 1.05
N ALA A 328 12.17 -19.87 1.45
CA ALA A 328 13.54 -19.46 1.78
C ALA A 328 14.07 -20.00 3.12
N THR A 329 13.19 -20.35 4.09
CA THR A 329 13.61 -20.74 5.45
C THR A 329 13.76 -22.25 5.68
N LYS A 330 13.30 -23.12 4.78
CA LYS A 330 13.30 -24.57 5.04
C LYS A 330 14.66 -25.22 4.74
N THR A 331 15.25 -25.83 5.78
CA THR A 331 16.47 -26.67 5.73
C THR A 331 16.24 -28.08 5.16
N ARG A 332 15.00 -28.41 4.76
CA ARG A 332 14.61 -29.64 4.05
C ARG A 332 13.68 -29.27 2.90
N PRO A 333 13.83 -29.87 1.70
CA PRO A 333 13.04 -29.51 0.53
C PRO A 333 11.60 -30.01 0.70
N ALA A 334 10.74 -29.23 1.33
CA ALA A 334 9.32 -29.29 1.02
C ALA A 334 9.19 -28.66 -0.37
N ALA A 335 8.59 -29.37 -1.32
CA ALA A 335 8.46 -28.93 -2.70
C ALA A 335 7.97 -27.48 -2.75
N GLU A 336 8.77 -26.61 -3.38
CA GLU A 336 8.36 -25.25 -3.67
C GLU A 336 7.12 -25.33 -4.56
N LEU A 337 5.99 -24.78 -4.10
CA LEU A 337 4.78 -24.73 -4.93
C LEU A 337 5.08 -23.85 -6.14
N THR A 338 5.10 -24.47 -7.32
CA THR A 338 5.38 -23.81 -8.60
C THR A 338 4.35 -24.22 -9.64
N GLY A 339 4.32 -23.53 -10.77
CA GLY A 339 3.50 -23.92 -11.91
C GLY A 339 1.99 -23.81 -11.63
N GLU A 340 1.23 -24.83 -12.02
CA GLU A 340 -0.23 -24.81 -11.91
C GLU A 340 -0.71 -24.85 -10.47
N GLU A 341 -0.03 -25.58 -9.58
CA GLU A 341 -0.40 -25.63 -8.16
C GLU A 341 -0.29 -24.26 -7.49
N LEU A 342 0.69 -23.44 -7.91
CA LEU A 342 0.84 -22.06 -7.44
C LEU A 342 -0.28 -21.17 -7.97
N THR A 343 -0.66 -21.32 -9.25
CA THR A 343 -1.83 -20.65 -9.83
C THR A 343 -3.11 -20.99 -9.06
N GLU A 344 -3.37 -22.27 -8.84
CA GLU A 344 -4.55 -22.75 -8.11
C GLU A 344 -4.61 -22.16 -6.70
N LEU A 345 -3.48 -22.16 -5.98
CA LEU A 345 -3.39 -21.56 -4.64
C LEU A 345 -3.78 -20.08 -4.67
N TYR A 346 -3.20 -19.30 -5.58
CA TYR A 346 -3.46 -17.86 -5.65
C TYR A 346 -4.91 -17.55 -6.03
N VAL A 347 -5.48 -18.29 -6.97
CA VAL A 347 -6.88 -18.11 -7.36
C VAL A 347 -7.83 -18.43 -6.21
N ARG A 348 -7.63 -19.55 -5.50
CA ARG A 348 -8.43 -19.92 -4.32
C ARG A 348 -8.32 -18.88 -3.20
N LYS A 349 -7.11 -18.37 -2.94
CA LYS A 349 -6.88 -17.30 -1.95
C LYS A 349 -7.57 -16.00 -2.34
N ALA A 350 -7.43 -15.56 -3.59
CA ALA A 350 -8.10 -14.37 -4.11
C ALA A 350 -9.62 -14.47 -3.95
N ALA A 351 -10.21 -15.63 -4.25
CA ALA A 351 -11.64 -15.87 -4.09
C ALA A 351 -12.06 -15.77 -2.62
N SER A 352 -11.27 -16.33 -1.69
CA SER A 352 -11.55 -16.24 -0.24
C SER A 352 -11.54 -14.80 0.28
N TYR A 353 -10.64 -13.95 -0.24
CA TYR A 353 -10.60 -12.53 0.12
C TYR A 353 -11.73 -11.73 -0.51
N ALA A 354 -12.13 -12.09 -1.74
CA ALA A 354 -13.26 -11.46 -2.40
C ALA A 354 -14.60 -11.73 -1.69
N LEU A 355 -14.74 -12.87 -0.99
CA LEU A 355 -15.93 -13.14 -0.17
C LEU A 355 -16.08 -12.17 1.02
N LEU A 356 -15.03 -11.39 1.37
CA LEU A 356 -15.05 -10.41 2.45
C LEU A 356 -15.48 -9.00 2.00
N VAL A 357 -15.62 -8.76 0.69
CA VAL A 357 -16.07 -7.45 0.16
C VAL A 357 -17.57 -7.44 -0.16
N ASP A 358 -18.10 -6.29 -0.56
CA ASP A 358 -19.53 -6.13 -0.85
C ASP A 358 -20.04 -7.19 -1.86
N PRO A 359 -21.12 -7.93 -1.54
CA PRO A 359 -21.68 -8.96 -2.40
C PRO A 359 -22.01 -8.51 -3.82
N ALA A 360 -22.33 -7.23 -4.03
CA ALA A 360 -22.65 -6.67 -5.34
C ALA A 360 -21.42 -6.47 -6.24
N ARG A 361 -20.21 -6.52 -5.69
CA ARG A 361 -18.96 -6.20 -6.41
C ARG A 361 -17.87 -7.25 -6.27
N ARG A 362 -18.02 -8.23 -5.38
CA ARG A 362 -17.01 -9.28 -5.11
C ARG A 362 -16.51 -10.00 -6.34
N GLN A 363 -17.37 -10.39 -7.30
CA GLN A 363 -16.92 -11.05 -8.53
C GLN A 363 -16.06 -10.13 -9.38
N GLN A 364 -16.45 -8.87 -9.51
CA GLN A 364 -15.70 -7.88 -10.28
C GLN A 364 -14.36 -7.56 -9.60
N ALA A 365 -14.35 -7.34 -8.28
CA ALA A 365 -13.14 -7.10 -7.51
C ALA A 365 -12.16 -8.29 -7.59
N PHE A 366 -12.67 -9.52 -7.53
CA PHE A 366 -11.91 -10.75 -7.72
C PHE A 366 -11.21 -10.78 -9.10
N LEU A 367 -11.96 -10.64 -10.19
CA LEU A 367 -11.42 -10.69 -11.55
C LEU A 367 -10.40 -9.57 -11.79
N LEU A 368 -10.71 -8.35 -11.34
CA LEU A 368 -9.81 -7.21 -11.49
C LEU A 368 -8.50 -7.44 -10.72
N SER A 369 -8.58 -7.97 -9.50
CA SER A 369 -7.40 -8.25 -8.67
C SER A 369 -6.52 -9.33 -9.27
N LEU A 370 -7.09 -10.40 -9.83
CA LEU A 370 -6.32 -11.48 -10.47
C LEU A 370 -5.57 -10.99 -11.70
N GLY A 371 -6.20 -10.24 -12.60
CA GLY A 371 -5.49 -9.73 -13.77
C GLY A 371 -4.36 -8.78 -13.39
N MET A 372 -4.55 -7.92 -12.38
CA MET A 372 -3.46 -7.11 -11.85
C MET A 372 -2.37 -7.96 -11.20
N PHE A 373 -2.76 -9.04 -10.51
CA PHE A 373 -1.82 -9.89 -9.80
C PHE A 373 -0.87 -10.62 -10.74
N PHE A 374 -1.43 -11.24 -11.78
CA PHE A 374 -0.73 -12.03 -12.81
C PHE A 374 -0.11 -11.18 -13.94
N ASP A 375 -0.41 -9.89 -14.04
CA ASP A 375 0.30 -9.00 -14.97
C ASP A 375 1.70 -8.70 -14.42
N ASP A 376 2.64 -9.56 -14.82
CA ASP A 376 4.08 -9.43 -14.58
C ASP A 376 4.75 -8.41 -15.51
N THR A 377 3.98 -7.80 -16.42
CA THR A 377 4.43 -6.72 -17.30
C THR A 377 3.67 -5.43 -17.03
N ASN A 378 3.71 -4.51 -17.99
CA ASN A 378 2.94 -3.26 -17.95
C ASN A 378 1.67 -3.32 -18.80
N THR A 379 1.20 -4.50 -19.25
CA THR A 379 0.06 -4.62 -20.18
C THR A 379 -1.16 -3.84 -19.69
N LEU A 380 -1.61 -4.06 -18.46
CA LEU A 380 -2.78 -3.37 -17.90
C LEU A 380 -2.50 -1.90 -17.57
N ARG A 381 -1.23 -1.55 -17.26
CA ARG A 381 -0.82 -0.17 -16.91
C ARG A 381 -0.62 0.73 -18.13
N SER A 382 -0.22 0.18 -19.28
CA SER A 382 -0.03 0.91 -20.53
C SER A 382 -1.30 1.01 -21.35
N PHE A 383 -2.23 0.08 -21.19
CA PHE A 383 -3.44 0.05 -21.99
C PHE A 383 -4.41 1.21 -21.62
N PRO A 384 -4.81 2.07 -22.59
CA PRO A 384 -5.58 3.29 -22.29
C PRO A 384 -6.88 3.08 -21.51
N LEU A 385 -7.57 1.96 -21.72
CA LEU A 385 -8.87 1.69 -21.08
C LEU A 385 -8.73 1.18 -19.62
N THR A 386 -7.58 0.64 -19.24
CA THR A 386 -7.35 0.09 -17.88
C THR A 386 -6.36 0.93 -17.07
N THR A 387 -5.55 1.79 -17.70
CA THR A 387 -4.46 2.53 -17.03
C THR A 387 -4.92 3.34 -15.82
N GLN A 388 -6.06 4.04 -15.92
CA GLN A 388 -6.56 4.85 -14.82
C GLN A 388 -7.03 3.99 -13.65
N LEU A 389 -7.74 2.89 -13.94
CA LEU A 389 -8.21 1.94 -12.92
C LEU A 389 -7.01 1.32 -12.19
N VAL A 390 -6.05 0.78 -12.93
CA VAL A 390 -4.88 0.08 -12.40
C VAL A 390 -4.04 1.02 -11.54
N ARG A 391 -3.74 2.23 -12.01
CA ARG A 391 -2.99 3.24 -11.23
C ARG A 391 -3.75 3.73 -9.99
N ARG A 392 -5.08 3.61 -9.98
CA ARG A 392 -5.91 3.91 -8.82
C ARG A 392 -6.04 2.75 -7.85
N VAL A 393 -5.75 1.51 -8.26
CA VAL A 393 -5.74 0.31 -7.40
C VAL A 393 -4.34 0.05 -6.83
N GLU A 394 -3.31 0.01 -7.67
CA GLU A 394 -1.94 -0.39 -7.30
C GLU A 394 -0.90 0.70 -7.63
N PHE A 395 -0.17 1.15 -6.62
CA PHE A 395 0.94 2.10 -6.78
C PHE A 395 2.22 1.41 -7.26
N GLU A 396 3.15 2.20 -7.80
CA GLU A 396 4.42 1.66 -8.30
C GLU A 396 5.24 0.95 -7.21
N SER A 397 5.22 1.47 -5.97
CA SER A 397 5.89 0.82 -4.82
C SER A 397 5.29 -0.54 -4.50
N GLU A 398 3.97 -0.68 -4.57
CA GLU A 398 3.26 -1.94 -4.30
C GLU A 398 3.47 -2.95 -5.40
N ARG A 399 3.43 -2.49 -6.66
CA ARG A 399 3.72 -3.33 -7.83
C ARG A 399 5.09 -3.98 -7.72
N ARG A 400 6.12 -3.22 -7.31
CA ARG A 400 7.47 -3.78 -7.11
C ARG A 400 7.48 -4.95 -6.12
N ILE A 401 6.75 -4.81 -5.01
CA ILE A 401 6.63 -5.88 -4.01
C ILE A 401 5.93 -7.09 -4.65
N ARG A 402 4.79 -6.88 -5.31
CA ARG A 402 4.04 -7.94 -5.99
C ARG A 402 4.92 -8.70 -6.99
N MET A 403 5.62 -7.97 -7.86
CA MET A 403 6.52 -8.55 -8.87
C MET A 403 7.59 -9.44 -8.26
N HIS A 404 8.09 -9.06 -7.08
CA HIS A 404 9.12 -9.83 -6.38
C HIS A 404 8.57 -11.13 -5.77
N VAL A 405 7.30 -11.16 -5.38
CA VAL A 405 6.70 -12.29 -4.64
C VAL A 405 5.81 -13.20 -5.51
N LEU A 406 5.62 -12.88 -6.79
CA LEU A 406 4.71 -13.62 -7.69
C LEU A 406 5.12 -15.10 -7.87
N GLY A 407 6.42 -15.40 -7.90
CA GLY A 407 6.93 -16.74 -8.21
C GLY A 407 6.78 -17.08 -9.71
N GLN A 408 6.58 -18.37 -10.02
CA GLN A 408 6.39 -18.87 -11.39
C GLN A 408 5.04 -19.61 -11.54
N PRO A 409 3.90 -18.91 -11.46
CA PRO A 409 2.61 -19.54 -11.65
C PRO A 409 2.37 -19.81 -13.15
N THR A 410 1.79 -20.95 -13.49
CA THR A 410 1.54 -21.34 -14.89
C THR A 410 0.11 -21.81 -15.13
N MET A 411 -0.32 -21.76 -16.39
CA MET A 411 -1.52 -22.44 -16.89
C MET A 411 -1.17 -23.15 -18.20
N GLY A 412 -1.51 -24.44 -18.32
CA GLY A 412 -1.03 -25.25 -19.45
C GLY A 412 0.50 -25.37 -19.46
N GLY A 413 1.12 -25.39 -18.28
CA GLY A 413 2.57 -25.42 -18.12
C GLY A 413 3.33 -24.13 -18.45
N ARG A 414 2.65 -23.03 -18.83
CA ARG A 414 3.25 -21.76 -19.27
C ARG A 414 2.83 -20.54 -18.41
N GLN A 415 3.78 -19.65 -18.10
CA GLN A 415 3.54 -18.47 -17.27
C GLN A 415 2.84 -17.34 -18.04
N ASP A 416 3.23 -17.15 -19.30
CA ASP A 416 2.61 -16.20 -20.23
C ASP A 416 1.12 -16.51 -20.43
N LEU A 417 0.72 -17.79 -20.50
CA LEU A 417 -0.68 -18.18 -20.64
C LEU A 417 -1.50 -17.87 -19.38
N ALA A 418 -0.94 -18.03 -18.19
CA ALA A 418 -1.60 -17.62 -16.94
C ALA A 418 -1.90 -16.11 -16.96
N LYS A 419 -0.92 -15.31 -17.37
CA LYS A 419 -1.11 -13.87 -17.57
C LYS A 419 -2.19 -13.59 -18.61
N HIS A 420 -2.12 -14.19 -19.79
CA HIS A 420 -3.09 -14.00 -20.87
C HIS A 420 -4.53 -14.28 -20.42
N PHE A 421 -4.72 -15.37 -19.69
CA PHE A 421 -5.99 -15.75 -19.10
C PHE A 421 -6.52 -14.67 -18.14
N PHE A 422 -5.76 -14.30 -17.11
CA PHE A 422 -6.25 -13.37 -16.08
C PHE A 422 -6.30 -11.91 -16.52
N VAL A 423 -5.42 -11.47 -17.42
CA VAL A 423 -5.48 -10.13 -18.04
C VAL A 423 -6.73 -9.99 -18.91
N SER A 424 -7.10 -11.03 -19.66
CA SER A 424 -8.32 -11.04 -20.46
C SER A 424 -9.59 -11.10 -19.59
N ALA A 425 -9.57 -11.87 -18.51
CA ALA A 425 -10.63 -11.90 -17.52
C ALA A 425 -10.82 -10.52 -16.84
N HIS A 426 -9.73 -9.84 -16.50
CA HIS A 426 -9.73 -8.47 -15.99
C HIS A 426 -10.29 -7.49 -17.01
N ALA A 427 -9.86 -7.57 -18.27
CA ALA A 427 -10.37 -6.72 -19.33
C ALA A 427 -11.89 -6.86 -19.42
N LEU A 428 -12.43 -8.08 -19.42
CA LEU A 428 -13.88 -8.29 -19.44
C LEU A 428 -14.58 -7.63 -18.25
N ALA A 429 -14.05 -7.79 -17.03
CA ALA A 429 -14.60 -7.17 -15.83
C ALA A 429 -14.53 -5.62 -15.86
N ALA A 430 -13.56 -5.05 -16.57
CA ALA A 430 -13.35 -3.60 -16.65
C ALA A 430 -14.15 -2.92 -17.76
N MET A 431 -14.31 -3.56 -18.93
CA MET A 431 -14.85 -2.92 -20.14
C MET A 431 -15.90 -3.75 -20.90
N GLY A 432 -16.24 -4.95 -20.42
CA GLY A 432 -17.22 -5.84 -21.05
C GLY A 432 -16.63 -6.77 -22.13
N SER A 433 -17.42 -7.78 -22.52
CA SER A 433 -16.96 -8.91 -23.35
C SER A 433 -16.51 -8.53 -24.76
N ALA A 434 -17.29 -7.71 -25.47
CA ALA A 434 -16.98 -7.33 -26.85
C ALA A 434 -15.62 -6.62 -26.97
N ALA A 435 -15.35 -5.68 -26.07
CA ALA A 435 -14.09 -4.95 -26.01
C ALA A 435 -12.92 -5.87 -25.61
N ALA A 436 -13.11 -6.76 -24.62
CA ALA A 436 -12.06 -7.71 -24.22
C ALA A 436 -11.62 -8.64 -25.36
N ARG A 437 -12.59 -9.21 -26.12
CA ARG A 437 -12.30 -10.08 -27.27
C ARG A 437 -11.56 -9.35 -28.40
N GLY A 438 -11.92 -8.10 -28.66
CA GLY A 438 -11.27 -7.27 -29.68
C GLY A 438 -9.83 -6.90 -29.32
N VAL A 439 -9.57 -6.58 -28.05
CA VAL A 439 -8.23 -6.21 -27.57
C VAL A 439 -7.26 -7.40 -27.67
N GLY A 440 -7.68 -8.59 -27.25
CA GLY A 440 -6.85 -9.80 -27.38
C GLY A 440 -6.46 -10.08 -28.83
N LEU A 441 -7.41 -10.02 -29.76
CA LEU A 441 -7.14 -10.23 -31.18
C LEU A 441 -6.22 -9.14 -31.77
N ALA A 442 -6.45 -7.87 -31.42
CA ALA A 442 -5.62 -6.77 -31.89
C ALA A 442 -4.16 -6.89 -31.42
N LYS A 443 -3.93 -7.35 -30.19
CA LYS A 443 -2.58 -7.62 -29.67
C LYS A 443 -1.88 -8.70 -30.52
N GLU A 444 -2.52 -9.83 -30.77
CA GLU A 444 -1.91 -10.92 -31.54
C GLU A 444 -1.61 -10.53 -32.99
N ILE A 445 -2.46 -9.69 -33.60
CA ILE A 445 -2.18 -9.13 -34.93
C ILE A 445 -0.95 -8.21 -34.90
N LEU A 446 -0.78 -7.40 -33.85
CA LEU A 446 0.41 -6.55 -33.69
C LEU A 446 1.68 -7.39 -33.46
N ASP A 447 1.60 -8.44 -32.65
CA ASP A 447 2.71 -9.35 -32.40
C ASP A 447 3.15 -10.08 -33.68
N ALA A 448 2.23 -10.35 -34.62
CA ALA A 448 2.57 -10.85 -35.95
C ALA A 448 3.34 -9.84 -36.82
N GLN A 449 3.11 -8.54 -36.62
CA GLN A 449 3.72 -7.48 -37.44
C GLN A 449 5.12 -7.09 -36.95
N GLN A 450 5.31 -6.98 -35.63
CA GLN A 450 6.53 -6.41 -35.04
C GLN A 450 6.99 -7.13 -33.75
N GLY A 451 6.39 -8.27 -33.41
CA GLY A 451 6.63 -9.00 -32.16
C GLY A 451 7.00 -10.46 -32.36
N SER A 452 6.51 -11.31 -31.44
CA SER A 452 6.80 -12.75 -31.39
C SER A 452 6.07 -13.62 -32.41
N GLY A 453 5.18 -13.04 -33.22
CA GLY A 453 4.24 -13.78 -34.06
C GLY A 453 2.87 -13.96 -33.41
N PHE A 454 1.84 -14.24 -34.22
CA PHE A 454 0.49 -14.57 -33.74
C PHE A 454 0.48 -15.97 -33.09
N SER A 455 -0.14 -16.10 -31.90
CA SER A 455 -0.28 -17.38 -31.19
C SER A 455 -1.74 -17.81 -30.99
N PHE A 456 -2.10 -18.99 -31.50
CA PHE A 456 -3.39 -19.60 -31.16
C PHE A 456 -3.44 -20.06 -29.70
N ALA A 457 -2.31 -20.38 -29.07
CA ALA A 457 -2.27 -20.72 -27.64
C ALA A 457 -2.58 -19.49 -26.77
N ASP A 458 -2.02 -18.32 -27.10
CA ASP A 458 -2.35 -17.05 -26.43
C ASP A 458 -3.83 -16.71 -26.64
N MET A 459 -4.35 -16.92 -27.85
CA MET A 459 -5.79 -16.76 -28.12
C MET A 459 -6.66 -17.73 -27.32
N ALA A 460 -6.21 -18.96 -27.11
CA ALA A 460 -6.92 -19.94 -26.29
C ALA A 460 -6.97 -19.49 -24.82
N ALA A 461 -5.85 -19.07 -24.25
CA ALA A 461 -5.80 -18.49 -22.90
C ALA A 461 -6.69 -17.25 -22.77
N ASN A 462 -6.60 -16.32 -23.73
CA ASN A 462 -7.41 -15.10 -23.74
C ASN A 462 -8.92 -15.40 -23.75
N ARG A 463 -9.36 -16.31 -24.64
CA ARG A 463 -10.77 -16.70 -24.77
C ARG A 463 -11.26 -17.46 -23.55
N ALA A 464 -10.45 -18.37 -23.00
CA ALA A 464 -10.78 -19.11 -21.80
C ALA A 464 -10.96 -18.17 -20.59
N GLY A 465 -10.08 -17.19 -20.42
CA GLY A 465 -10.19 -16.15 -19.38
C GLY A 465 -11.44 -15.28 -19.52
N ILE A 466 -11.84 -14.95 -20.75
CA ILE A 466 -13.08 -14.23 -21.05
C ILE A 466 -14.30 -15.07 -20.65
N VAL A 467 -14.37 -16.33 -21.07
CA VAL A 467 -15.50 -17.22 -20.72
C VAL A 467 -15.57 -17.45 -19.21
N PHE A 468 -14.43 -17.64 -18.55
CA PHE A 468 -14.35 -17.71 -17.08
C PHE A 468 -14.97 -16.49 -16.41
N ALA A 469 -14.59 -15.29 -16.84
CA ALA A 469 -15.12 -14.04 -16.30
C ALA A 469 -16.62 -13.86 -16.59
N GLU A 470 -17.10 -14.25 -17.77
CA GLU A 470 -18.53 -14.22 -18.12
C GLU A 470 -19.35 -15.10 -17.19
N GLN A 471 -18.93 -16.35 -16.99
CA GLN A 471 -19.67 -17.32 -16.17
C GLN A 471 -19.66 -16.94 -14.69
N LEU A 472 -18.56 -16.35 -14.19
CA LEU A 472 -18.48 -15.84 -12.83
C LEU A 472 -19.40 -14.62 -12.60
N LEU A 473 -19.40 -13.66 -13.54
CA LEU A 473 -20.24 -12.45 -13.44
C LEU A 473 -21.73 -12.77 -13.65
N ALA A 474 -22.05 -13.79 -14.45
CA ALA A 474 -23.42 -14.30 -14.61
C ALA A 474 -23.91 -15.09 -13.39
N GLY A 475 -23.03 -15.46 -12.45
CA GLY A 475 -23.37 -16.25 -11.27
C GLY A 475 -23.48 -17.76 -11.53
N ASN A 476 -23.15 -18.22 -12.73
CA ASN A 476 -23.13 -19.65 -13.08
C ASN A 476 -21.98 -20.40 -12.39
N ILE A 477 -20.92 -19.67 -12.03
CA ILE A 477 -19.82 -20.15 -11.19
C ILE A 477 -19.77 -19.28 -9.95
N SER A 478 -19.75 -19.91 -8.77
CA SER A 478 -19.73 -19.20 -7.49
C SER A 478 -18.31 -19.02 -6.96
N LEU A 479 -18.03 -17.93 -6.24
CA LEU A 479 -16.73 -17.76 -5.57
C LEU A 479 -16.46 -18.86 -4.53
N ASP A 480 -17.49 -19.36 -3.85
CA ASP A 480 -17.38 -20.49 -2.92
C ASP A 480 -16.95 -21.80 -3.60
N GLU A 481 -17.34 -22.01 -4.86
CA GLU A 481 -16.86 -23.13 -5.67
C GLU A 481 -15.40 -22.93 -6.07
N ILE A 482 -15.02 -21.71 -6.48
CA ILE A 482 -13.63 -21.37 -6.79
C ILE A 482 -12.73 -21.63 -5.58
N VAL A 483 -13.12 -21.20 -4.38
CA VAL A 483 -12.35 -21.42 -3.14
C VAL A 483 -12.07 -22.91 -2.89
N ARG A 484 -13.06 -23.77 -3.15
CA ARG A 484 -12.97 -25.20 -2.82
C ARG A 484 -12.26 -26.00 -3.90
N ASN A 485 -12.57 -25.73 -5.16
CA ASN A 485 -12.36 -26.70 -6.24
C ASN A 485 -11.59 -26.16 -7.44
N PHE A 486 -11.20 -24.88 -7.50
CA PHE A 486 -10.55 -24.34 -8.71
C PHE A 486 -9.31 -25.15 -9.08
N ARG A 487 -9.31 -25.78 -10.26
CA ARG A 487 -8.13 -26.40 -10.88
C ARG A 487 -7.88 -25.84 -12.26
N VAL A 488 -6.62 -25.63 -12.62
CA VAL A 488 -6.27 -25.04 -13.93
C VAL A 488 -6.87 -25.85 -15.09
N ALA A 489 -6.82 -27.18 -15.00
CA ALA A 489 -7.33 -28.09 -16.02
C ALA A 489 -8.84 -27.98 -16.28
N ASP A 490 -9.61 -27.42 -15.34
CA ASP A 490 -11.06 -27.23 -15.51
C ASP A 490 -11.39 -25.99 -16.34
N TYR A 491 -10.44 -25.05 -16.47
CA TYR A 491 -10.65 -23.74 -17.08
C TYR A 491 -9.76 -23.45 -18.29
N MET A 492 -8.67 -24.20 -18.49
CA MET A 492 -7.73 -24.00 -19.58
C MET A 492 -7.83 -25.15 -20.59
N PRO A 493 -8.12 -24.89 -21.88
CA PRO A 493 -8.12 -25.94 -22.91
C PRO A 493 -6.70 -26.45 -23.18
N PRO A 494 -6.54 -27.69 -23.68
CA PRO A 494 -5.27 -28.20 -24.18
C PRO A 494 -4.70 -27.30 -25.27
N ILE A 495 -3.39 -27.02 -25.20
CA ILE A 495 -2.69 -26.10 -26.12
C ILE A 495 -1.70 -26.78 -27.06
N THR A 496 -1.46 -28.08 -26.89
CA THR A 496 -0.35 -28.83 -27.53
C THR A 496 -0.40 -28.84 -29.06
N ASP A 497 -1.59 -28.70 -29.65
CA ASP A 497 -1.82 -28.79 -31.09
C ASP A 497 -2.12 -27.42 -31.75
N LEU A 498 -1.91 -26.32 -31.02
CA LEU A 498 -2.20 -24.97 -31.50
C LEU A 498 -0.97 -24.36 -32.18
N LYS A 499 -1.16 -23.78 -33.36
CA LYS A 499 -0.09 -23.08 -34.11
C LYS A 499 0.33 -21.79 -33.38
N GLU A 500 1.63 -21.51 -33.36
CA GLU A 500 2.20 -20.31 -32.75
C GLU A 500 3.30 -19.71 -33.62
N GLY A 501 3.69 -18.46 -33.32
CA GLY A 501 4.83 -17.81 -33.96
C GLY A 501 4.59 -17.38 -35.41
N LEU A 502 3.32 -17.23 -35.82
CA LEU A 502 2.98 -16.90 -37.21
C LEU A 502 3.37 -15.46 -37.52
N GLY A 503 4.28 -15.26 -38.46
CA GLY A 503 4.73 -13.94 -38.89
C GLY A 503 3.68 -13.19 -39.73
N GLN A 504 3.94 -11.92 -40.03
CA GLN A 504 3.00 -11.07 -40.77
C GLN A 504 2.58 -11.66 -42.12
N GLN A 505 3.52 -12.26 -42.87
CA GLN A 505 3.21 -12.84 -44.19
C GLN A 505 2.32 -14.07 -44.07
N GLU A 506 2.61 -14.97 -43.12
CA GLU A 506 1.82 -16.17 -42.85
C GLU A 506 0.41 -15.80 -42.33
N LEU A 507 0.32 -14.78 -41.47
CA LEU A 507 -0.97 -14.25 -41.02
C LEU A 507 -1.75 -13.61 -42.18
N LEU A 508 -1.08 -12.89 -43.09
CA LEU A 508 -1.72 -12.33 -44.29
C LEU A 508 -2.17 -13.42 -45.26
N GLU A 509 -1.44 -14.53 -45.39
CA GLU A 509 -1.88 -15.68 -46.19
C GLU A 509 -3.11 -16.35 -45.57
N LEU A 510 -3.15 -16.50 -44.25
CA LEU A 510 -4.33 -16.94 -43.50
C LEU A 510 -5.55 -16.01 -43.65
N LEU A 511 -5.31 -14.73 -43.97
CA LEU A 511 -6.35 -13.72 -44.21
C LEU A 511 -6.73 -13.54 -45.70
N LYS A 512 -5.84 -13.87 -46.66
CA LYS A 512 -6.01 -13.59 -48.10
C LYS A 512 -6.43 -14.79 -48.96
N GLY A 513 -6.33 -16.02 -48.44
CA GLY A 513 -6.77 -17.20 -49.19
C GLY A 513 -8.26 -17.13 -49.58
N LYS A 514 -8.69 -17.98 -50.52
CA LYS A 514 -10.14 -18.24 -50.76
C LYS A 514 -10.88 -18.75 -49.50
N ASP A 515 -10.15 -18.96 -48.40
CA ASP A 515 -10.61 -19.26 -47.06
C ASP A 515 -10.37 -18.06 -46.10
N GLU A 516 -11.23 -17.04 -46.12
CA GLU A 516 -11.51 -16.20 -44.94
C GLU A 516 -11.87 -17.06 -43.69
N ASN A 517 -12.13 -18.35 -43.93
CA ASN A 517 -12.49 -19.39 -43.01
C ASN A 517 -11.38 -19.95 -42.12
N GLN A 518 -10.07 -19.82 -42.41
CA GLN A 518 -9.05 -20.57 -41.61
C GLN A 518 -8.72 -19.93 -40.26
N LEU A 519 -8.51 -18.62 -40.18
CA LEU A 519 -8.38 -17.91 -38.89
C LEU A 519 -9.66 -18.06 -38.07
N LEU A 520 -10.82 -17.86 -38.71
CA LEU A 520 -12.13 -18.05 -38.09
C LEU A 520 -12.35 -19.50 -37.65
N ALA A 521 -11.88 -20.49 -38.41
CA ALA A 521 -11.97 -21.91 -38.03
C ALA A 521 -11.06 -22.22 -36.85
N GLY A 522 -9.86 -21.66 -36.77
CA GLY A 522 -8.98 -21.77 -35.62
C GLY A 522 -9.61 -21.16 -34.36
N LEU A 523 -10.20 -19.97 -34.47
CA LEU A 523 -10.93 -19.34 -33.35
C LEU A 523 -12.18 -20.14 -32.95
N LYS A 524 -12.95 -20.66 -33.92
CA LYS A 524 -14.10 -21.55 -33.64
C LYS A 524 -13.68 -22.87 -33.01
N HIS A 525 -12.51 -23.39 -33.38
CA HIS A 525 -11.96 -24.60 -32.78
C HIS A 525 -11.60 -24.36 -31.32
N ILE A 526 -10.92 -23.24 -31.01
CA ILE A 526 -10.66 -22.81 -29.64
C ILE A 526 -11.97 -22.66 -28.85
N GLU A 527 -12.99 -22.01 -29.42
CA GLU A 527 -14.27 -21.84 -28.75
C GLU A 527 -14.94 -23.18 -28.42
N ARG A 528 -14.83 -24.17 -29.31
CA ARG A 528 -15.33 -25.53 -29.06
C ARG A 528 -14.57 -26.21 -27.92
N LEU A 529 -13.23 -26.17 -27.95
CA LEU A 529 -12.40 -26.74 -26.89
C LEU A 529 -12.74 -26.16 -25.52
N ILE A 530 -12.98 -24.84 -25.46
CA ILE A 530 -13.41 -24.18 -24.22
C ILE A 530 -14.78 -24.70 -23.78
N GLN A 531 -15.76 -24.80 -24.68
CA GLN A 531 -17.10 -25.29 -24.33
C GLN A 531 -17.12 -26.75 -23.85
N GLU A 532 -16.15 -27.55 -24.26
CA GLU A 532 -15.98 -28.96 -23.86
C GLU A 532 -15.32 -29.12 -22.49
N LEU A 533 -14.83 -28.04 -21.86
CA LEU A 533 -14.20 -28.10 -20.55
C LEU A 533 -15.15 -28.64 -19.45
N PRO A 534 -14.63 -29.38 -18.45
CA PRO A 534 -15.46 -30.04 -17.43
C PRO A 534 -16.42 -29.10 -16.70
N VAL A 535 -15.97 -27.87 -16.43
CA VAL A 535 -16.75 -26.86 -15.69
C VAL A 535 -17.96 -26.35 -16.47
N TYR A 536 -17.96 -26.41 -17.81
CA TYR A 536 -19.05 -25.92 -18.65
C TYR A 536 -19.96 -27.04 -19.19
N THR A 537 -19.51 -28.29 -19.11
CA THR A 537 -20.26 -29.48 -19.57
C THR A 537 -21.00 -30.19 -18.44
N SER A 538 -20.63 -29.96 -17.18
CA SER A 538 -21.27 -30.61 -16.03
C SER A 538 -22.71 -30.09 -15.79
N PRO A 539 -23.72 -30.97 -15.64
CA PRO A 539 -25.12 -30.58 -15.52
C PRO A 539 -25.48 -29.84 -14.21
N SER A 540 -24.54 -29.64 -13.29
CA SER A 540 -24.75 -28.85 -12.06
C SER A 540 -24.93 -27.35 -12.32
N ALA A 541 -24.59 -26.84 -13.50
CA ALA A 541 -24.82 -25.44 -13.89
C ALA A 541 -26.21 -25.18 -14.53
N LYS A 542 -27.03 -26.23 -14.74
CA LYS A 542 -28.36 -26.12 -15.39
C LYS A 542 -29.55 -26.15 -14.44
N SER A 543 -29.33 -26.08 -13.12
CA SER A 543 -30.44 -26.08 -12.15
C SER A 543 -30.31 -24.96 -11.12
N ALA A 544 -30.88 -23.80 -11.44
CA ALA A 544 -31.60 -22.98 -10.48
C ALA A 544 -32.75 -22.27 -11.24
N PRO A 545 -34.00 -22.35 -10.77
CA PRO A 545 -35.12 -21.60 -11.34
C PRO A 545 -34.99 -20.09 -11.13
#